data_AF-A0A2P2MQ06-F1
#
_entry.id   AF-A0A2P2MQ06-F1
#
_cell.length_a   1.000
_cell.length_b   1.000
_cell.length_c   1.000
_cell.angle_alpha   90.00
_cell.angle_beta   90.00
_cell.angle_gamma   90.00
#
_symmetry.space_group_name_H-M   'P 1'
#
loop_
_entity.id
_entity.type
_entity.pdbx_description
1 polymer ?
#
loop_
_entity_poly.entity_id
_entity_poly.type
_entity_poly.pdbx_seq_one_letter_code
_entity_poly.pdbx_strand_id
1 'polypeptide(L)'
;MFCKTLTASDTSTHGGFSVPRRAAEDCFPPLDYTQQRPSQELVAKDLHGFEWRFRHIYRGQPRRHLLTTGWSAFVNKKKLVSGDAVLFLRGEDGELRLGFRRAAQGKRGAKFSVLSGEQLNQSSLIDAVNAISKRSVFNICYNPRASSSEFIIPLHKFLKSLDLSFYVGMRFRTRFETEDAAERRYMGIITRISDLDPVRWPGSKWRCLVVCMCYIH
;
A
#
# COMPACT_ATOMS: atom_id res chain seq x y z
N MET A 1 12.21 6.77 4.11
CA MET A 1 11.46 5.50 3.90
C MET A 1 11.88 4.92 2.56
N PHE A 2 12.01 3.61 2.46
CA PHE A 2 12.11 2.93 1.17
C PHE A 2 11.14 1.75 1.10
N CYS A 3 10.71 1.43 -0.13
CA CYS A 3 9.93 0.24 -0.46
C CYS A 3 10.72 -0.55 -1.49
N LYS A 4 10.87 -1.86 -1.29
CA LYS A 4 11.51 -2.75 -2.27
C LYS A 4 10.65 -3.99 -2.46
N THR A 5 10.33 -4.28 -3.71
CA THR A 5 9.80 -5.58 -4.14
C THR A 5 10.87 -6.65 -4.00
N LEU A 6 10.52 -7.74 -3.30
CA LEU A 6 11.38 -8.87 -3.01
C LEU A 6 11.65 -9.66 -4.28
N THR A 7 12.92 -9.95 -4.53
CA THR A 7 13.33 -10.88 -5.58
C THR A 7 13.34 -12.31 -5.07
N ALA A 8 13.44 -13.28 -5.98
CA ALA A 8 13.58 -14.69 -5.61
C ALA A 8 14.80 -14.95 -4.70
N SER A 9 15.90 -14.21 -4.88
CA SER A 9 17.09 -14.32 -4.03
C SER A 9 16.82 -13.81 -2.62
N ASP A 10 16.04 -12.73 -2.47
CA ASP A 10 15.68 -12.17 -1.17
C ASP A 10 14.82 -13.15 -0.36
N THR A 11 13.99 -13.98 -1.00
CA THR A 11 13.14 -14.95 -0.28
C THR A 11 13.72 -16.35 -0.15
N SER A 12 14.97 -16.56 -0.59
CA SER A 12 15.61 -17.87 -0.51
C SER A 12 16.09 -18.17 0.92
N THR A 13 16.02 -19.45 1.34
CA THR A 13 16.32 -19.88 2.73
C THR A 13 17.73 -19.52 3.19
N HIS A 14 18.69 -19.51 2.27
CA HIS A 14 20.10 -19.21 2.52
C HIS A 14 20.49 -17.80 2.05
N GLY A 15 19.54 -17.06 1.45
CA GLY A 15 19.74 -15.72 0.95
C GLY A 15 19.62 -14.66 2.05
N GLY A 16 20.26 -13.52 1.79
CA GLY A 16 20.00 -12.29 2.53
C GLY A 16 19.15 -11.34 1.69
N PHE A 17 18.68 -10.27 2.31
CA PHE A 17 18.01 -9.18 1.62
C PHE A 17 19.04 -8.22 1.03
N SER A 18 18.97 -7.97 -0.28
CA SER A 18 19.79 -6.94 -0.90
C SER A 18 19.16 -5.56 -0.72
N VAL A 19 19.84 -4.65 -0.03
CA VAL A 19 19.33 -3.30 0.22
C VAL A 19 19.87 -2.35 -0.86
N PRO A 20 19.01 -1.57 -1.55
CA PRO A 20 19.49 -0.54 -2.48
C PRO A 20 20.38 0.46 -1.75
N ARG A 21 21.46 0.92 -2.38
CA ARG A 21 22.46 1.77 -1.73
C ARG A 21 21.85 3.03 -1.09
N ARG A 22 21.11 3.81 -1.88
CA ARG A 22 20.42 5.03 -1.41
C ARG A 22 19.49 4.73 -0.23
N ALA A 23 18.73 3.64 -0.33
CA ALA A 23 17.84 3.21 0.75
C ALA A 23 18.57 2.90 2.06
N ALA A 24 19.74 2.26 1.99
CA ALA A 24 20.55 1.99 3.18
C ALA A 24 21.13 3.26 3.79
N GLU A 25 21.66 4.16 2.96
CA GLU A 25 22.24 5.45 3.38
C GLU A 25 21.17 6.39 3.97
N ASP A 26 19.95 6.39 3.43
CA ASP A 26 18.87 7.26 3.87
C ASP A 26 18.11 6.74 5.10
N CYS A 27 17.93 5.42 5.23
CA CYS A 27 17.02 4.84 6.22
C CYS A 27 17.70 4.11 7.37
N PHE A 28 18.96 3.69 7.25
CA PHE A 28 19.64 2.99 8.34
C PHE A 28 20.61 3.93 9.07
N PRO A 29 20.96 3.64 10.33
CA PRO A 29 22.09 4.32 10.97
C PRO A 29 23.37 4.11 10.13
N PRO A 30 24.27 5.10 10.08
CA PRO A 30 25.48 5.00 9.29
C PRO A 30 26.37 3.85 9.79
N LEU A 31 26.97 3.11 8.87
CA LEU A 31 27.99 2.11 9.20
C LEU A 31 29.33 2.80 9.47
N ASP A 32 30.13 2.18 10.34
CA ASP A 32 31.55 2.49 10.46
C ASP A 32 32.33 1.81 9.33
N TYR A 33 32.65 2.59 8.29
CA TYR A 33 33.36 2.10 7.10
C TYR A 33 34.88 1.91 7.31
N THR A 34 35.42 2.30 8.46
CA THR A 34 36.84 2.07 8.78
C THR A 34 37.13 0.60 9.07
N GLN A 35 36.10 -0.17 9.43
CA GLN A 35 36.19 -1.59 9.69
C GLN A 35 36.41 -2.39 8.40
N GLN A 36 37.18 -3.49 8.49
CA GLN A 36 37.40 -4.39 7.37
C GLN A 36 36.08 -4.98 6.82
N ARG A 37 35.11 -5.23 7.72
CA ARG A 37 33.76 -5.71 7.39
C ARG A 37 32.72 -4.86 8.12
N PRO A 38 32.35 -3.69 7.58
CA PRO A 38 31.36 -2.80 8.21
C PRO A 38 30.04 -3.52 8.43
N SER A 39 29.61 -3.64 9.68
CA SER A 39 28.33 -4.24 10.03
C SER A 39 27.75 -3.67 11.32
N GLN A 40 26.43 -3.76 11.47
CA GLN A 40 25.69 -3.34 12.66
C GLN A 40 24.46 -4.22 12.86
N GLU A 41 23.89 -4.20 14.06
CA GLU A 41 22.56 -4.76 14.32
C GLU A 41 21.51 -3.66 14.13
N LEU A 42 20.46 -3.96 13.37
CA LEU A 42 19.28 -3.12 13.23
C LEU A 42 18.14 -3.74 14.04
N VAL A 43 17.42 -2.92 14.78
CA VAL A 43 16.15 -3.30 15.44
C VAL A 43 15.03 -2.51 14.79
N ALA A 44 14.08 -3.19 14.17
CA ALA A 44 12.93 -2.56 13.52
C ALA A 44 11.60 -3.05 14.12
N LYS A 45 10.69 -2.13 14.45
CA LYS A 45 9.36 -2.45 14.98
C LYS A 45 8.34 -2.60 13.85
N ASP A 46 7.56 -3.67 13.86
CA ASP A 46 6.44 -3.81 12.90
C ASP A 46 5.16 -3.09 13.37
N LEU A 47 4.11 -3.09 12.54
CA LEU A 47 2.83 -2.43 12.85
C LEU A 47 2.13 -2.99 14.11
N HIS A 48 2.53 -4.17 14.59
CA HIS A 48 2.02 -4.77 15.83
C HIS A 48 2.95 -4.51 17.02
N GLY A 49 4.00 -3.69 16.85
CA GLY A 49 4.99 -3.40 17.86
C GLY A 49 6.02 -4.50 18.08
N PHE A 50 6.02 -5.58 17.27
CA PHE A 50 7.00 -6.65 17.42
C PHE A 50 8.35 -6.21 16.87
N GLU A 51 9.41 -6.42 17.65
CA GLU A 51 10.77 -6.08 17.27
C GLU A 51 11.44 -7.18 16.44
N TRP A 52 12.02 -6.76 15.32
CA TRP A 52 12.78 -7.60 14.41
C TRP A 52 14.23 -7.17 14.40
N ARG A 53 15.14 -8.11 14.71
CA ARG A 53 16.59 -7.88 14.69
C ARG A 53 17.18 -8.38 13.39
N PHE A 54 18.00 -7.54 12.75
CA PHE A 54 18.68 -7.87 11.50
C PHE A 54 20.15 -7.51 11.59
N ARG A 55 21.01 -8.39 11.08
CA ARG A 55 22.40 -8.03 10.83
C ARG A 55 22.50 -7.29 9.49
N HIS A 56 22.80 -6.00 9.54
CA HIS A 56 23.13 -5.19 8.37
C HIS A 56 24.65 -5.22 8.13
N ILE A 57 25.06 -5.59 6.92
CA ILE A 57 26.48 -5.70 6.54
C ILE A 57 26.73 -5.13 5.15
N TYR A 58 27.86 -4.43 4.99
CA TYR A 58 28.34 -3.95 3.70
C TYR A 58 29.50 -4.82 3.21
N ARG A 59 29.22 -5.71 2.24
CA ARG A 59 30.20 -6.72 1.77
C ARG A 59 29.97 -7.13 0.31
N GLY A 60 30.78 -8.05 -0.19
CA GLY A 60 30.68 -8.60 -1.55
C GLY A 60 31.52 -7.82 -2.57
N GLN A 61 31.50 -8.29 -3.82
CA GLN A 61 32.24 -7.70 -4.93
C GLN A 61 31.36 -7.65 -6.18
N PRO A 62 30.90 -6.47 -6.63
CA PRO A 62 31.04 -5.16 -5.96
C PRO A 62 30.36 -5.13 -4.58
N ARG A 63 30.81 -4.24 -3.69
CA ARG A 63 30.25 -4.13 -2.33
C ARG A 63 28.78 -3.68 -2.37
N ARG A 64 27.94 -4.33 -1.56
CA ARG A 64 26.49 -4.10 -1.45
C ARG A 64 26.05 -4.14 0.00
N HIS A 65 24.96 -3.42 0.29
CA HIS A 65 24.29 -3.49 1.59
C HIS A 65 23.39 -4.72 1.62
N LEU A 66 23.51 -5.53 2.68
CA LEU A 66 22.76 -6.76 2.87
C LEU A 66 22.17 -6.82 4.28
N LEU A 67 20.95 -7.34 4.42
CA LEU A 67 20.49 -7.89 5.68
C LEU A 67 20.67 -9.41 5.65
N THR A 68 21.38 -9.96 6.62
CA THR A 68 21.71 -11.40 6.67
C THR A 68 20.99 -12.08 7.83
N THR A 69 21.61 -12.19 9.00
CA THR A 69 21.02 -12.81 10.19
C THR A 69 19.70 -12.13 10.53
N GLY A 70 18.67 -12.93 10.85
CA GLY A 70 17.31 -12.46 11.17
C GLY A 70 16.39 -12.31 9.96
N TRP A 71 16.93 -12.13 8.75
CA TRP A 71 16.12 -11.91 7.55
C TRP A 71 15.26 -13.13 7.17
N SER A 72 15.84 -14.32 7.08
CA SER A 72 15.10 -15.54 6.72
C SER A 72 14.00 -15.87 7.74
N ALA A 73 14.25 -15.61 9.04
CA ALA A 73 13.23 -15.77 10.08
C ALA A 73 12.05 -14.82 9.89
N PHE A 74 12.30 -13.56 9.51
CA PHE A 74 11.26 -12.59 9.15
C PHE A 74 10.45 -13.05 7.94
N VAL A 75 11.12 -13.41 6.84
CA VAL A 75 10.48 -13.92 5.62
C VAL A 75 9.59 -15.12 5.94
N ASN A 76 10.09 -16.10 6.68
CA ASN A 76 9.35 -17.32 7.04
C ASN A 76 8.14 -17.01 7.93
N LYS A 77 8.33 -16.24 9.01
CA LYS A 77 7.27 -15.92 9.96
C LYS A 77 6.18 -15.04 9.35
N LYS A 78 6.53 -14.10 8.47
CA LYS A 78 5.58 -13.30 7.70
C LYS A 78 5.12 -14.00 6.40
N LYS A 79 5.62 -15.20 6.10
CA LYS A 79 5.31 -15.99 4.89
C LYS A 79 5.52 -15.23 3.57
N LEU A 80 6.54 -14.40 3.48
CA LEU A 80 6.78 -13.53 2.31
C LEU A 80 7.27 -14.33 1.11
N VAL A 81 6.87 -13.92 -0.10
CA VAL A 81 7.28 -14.53 -1.37
C VAL A 81 7.85 -13.49 -2.33
N SER A 82 8.58 -13.94 -3.36
CA SER A 82 9.04 -13.05 -4.44
C SER A 82 7.85 -12.29 -5.03
N GLY A 83 8.00 -10.98 -5.23
CA GLY A 83 6.93 -10.08 -5.64
C GLY A 83 6.20 -9.38 -4.49
N ASP A 84 6.23 -9.91 -3.26
CA ASP A 84 5.85 -9.12 -2.09
C ASP A 84 6.84 -7.95 -1.93
N ALA A 85 6.44 -6.87 -1.26
CA ALA A 85 7.30 -5.73 -1.00
C ALA A 85 7.54 -5.56 0.50
N VAL A 86 8.74 -5.09 0.86
CA VAL A 86 9.11 -4.74 2.24
C VAL A 86 9.43 -3.25 2.31
N LEU A 87 9.02 -2.64 3.41
CA LEU A 87 9.11 -1.21 3.64
C LEU A 87 9.89 -0.96 4.93
N PHE A 88 10.90 -0.12 4.86
CA PHE A 88 11.60 0.37 6.05
C PHE A 88 11.43 1.89 6.14
N LEU A 89 11.13 2.35 7.35
CA LEU A 89 10.94 3.76 7.67
C LEU A 89 11.79 4.08 8.89
N ARG A 90 12.53 5.18 8.84
CA ARG A 90 13.18 5.74 10.02
C ARG A 90 12.41 6.99 10.43
N GLY A 91 11.88 7.01 11.64
CA GLY A 91 11.21 8.19 12.17
C GLY A 91 12.22 9.27 12.56
N GLU A 92 11.72 10.47 12.85
CA GLU A 92 12.52 11.59 13.37
C GLU A 92 13.11 11.27 14.76
N ASP A 93 12.43 10.42 15.52
CA ASP A 93 12.90 9.78 16.75
C ASP A 93 14.08 8.82 16.56
N GLY A 94 14.46 8.55 15.31
CA GLY A 94 15.50 7.60 14.94
C GLY A 94 15.05 6.14 14.99
N GLU A 95 13.80 5.86 15.40
CA GLU A 95 13.27 4.50 15.45
C GLU A 95 13.07 3.94 14.04
N LEU A 96 13.55 2.72 13.83
CA LEU A 96 13.34 1.98 12.59
C LEU A 96 12.02 1.20 12.67
N ARG A 97 11.19 1.35 11.65
CA ARG A 97 9.88 0.68 11.51
C ARG A 97 9.86 -0.17 10.26
N LEU A 98 9.19 -1.30 10.35
CA LEU A 98 9.15 -2.34 9.32
C LEU A 98 7.72 -2.65 8.91
N GLY A 99 7.44 -2.49 7.61
CA GLY A 99 6.20 -2.91 6.99
C GLY A 99 6.45 -3.93 5.89
N PHE A 100 5.39 -4.60 5.48
CA PHE A 100 5.40 -5.39 4.24
C PHE A 100 4.05 -5.25 3.54
N ARG A 101 4.08 -5.46 2.24
CA ARG A 101 2.93 -5.42 1.35
C ARG A 101 2.93 -6.68 0.50
N ARG A 102 1.79 -7.36 0.45
CA ARG A 102 1.62 -8.51 -0.45
C ARG A 102 1.52 -8.07 -1.90
N ALA A 103 2.13 -8.83 -2.80
CA ALA A 103 1.90 -8.72 -4.24
C ALA A 103 0.39 -8.78 -4.52
N ALA A 104 -0.08 -8.02 -5.51
CA ALA A 104 -1.44 -8.17 -5.98
C ALA A 104 -1.55 -9.53 -6.68
N GLN A 105 -2.00 -10.56 -5.97
CA GLN A 105 -2.28 -11.84 -6.61
C GLN A 105 -3.44 -11.61 -7.59
N GLY A 106 -3.13 -11.61 -8.89
CA GLY A 106 -4.14 -11.69 -9.94
C GLY A 106 -5.06 -12.85 -9.58
N LYS A 107 -6.34 -12.55 -9.31
CA LYS A 107 -7.33 -13.48 -8.78
C LYS A 107 -7.27 -14.84 -9.51
N ARG A 108 -6.57 -15.82 -8.93
CA ARG A 108 -6.93 -17.23 -9.03
C ARG A 108 -7.50 -17.63 -7.68
N GLY A 109 -8.82 -17.47 -7.56
CA GLY A 109 -9.70 -18.31 -6.75
C GLY A 109 -9.32 -18.71 -5.33
N ALA A 110 -8.44 -18.01 -4.62
CA ALA A 110 -8.24 -18.24 -3.20
C ALA A 110 -9.38 -17.53 -2.45
N LYS A 111 -10.42 -18.30 -2.13
CA LYS A 111 -11.42 -17.93 -1.12
C LYS A 111 -10.66 -17.68 0.18
N PHE A 112 -10.31 -16.43 0.45
CA PHE A 112 -10.25 -15.99 1.84
C PHE A 112 -11.68 -16.11 2.34
N SER A 113 -11.96 -17.18 3.07
CA SER A 113 -13.17 -17.34 3.87
C SER A 113 -13.13 -16.34 5.02
N VAL A 114 -13.30 -15.07 4.69
CA VAL A 114 -14.03 -14.16 5.55
C VAL A 114 -15.47 -14.30 5.09
N LEU A 115 -16.32 -14.80 5.98
CA LEU A 115 -17.77 -14.85 5.87
C LEU A 115 -18.32 -13.43 5.65
N SER A 116 -18.17 -12.83 4.46
CA SER A 116 -18.42 -11.38 4.36
C SER A 116 -18.50 -10.78 2.96
N GLY A 117 -18.84 -11.57 1.93
CA GLY A 117 -19.19 -11.00 0.61
C GLY A 117 -20.65 -10.57 0.54
N GLU A 118 -21.54 -11.39 1.10
CA GLU A 118 -22.99 -11.17 1.05
C GLU A 118 -23.56 -10.56 2.35
N GLN A 119 -22.93 -10.83 3.51
CA GLN A 119 -23.46 -10.38 4.80
C GLN A 119 -23.00 -8.97 5.26
N LEU A 120 -21.87 -8.44 4.78
CA LEU A 120 -21.39 -7.11 5.22
C LEU A 120 -22.16 -5.93 4.62
N ASN A 121 -22.92 -6.15 3.54
CA ASN A 121 -23.58 -5.03 2.84
C ASN A 121 -24.89 -4.60 3.48
N GLN A 122 -25.59 -5.46 4.23
CA GLN A 122 -26.91 -5.12 4.76
C GLN A 122 -26.86 -4.64 6.22
N SER A 123 -26.05 -5.29 7.06
CA SER A 123 -25.86 -4.88 8.47
C SER A 123 -25.20 -3.52 8.58
N SER A 124 -24.13 -3.27 7.81
CA SER A 124 -23.43 -1.98 7.81
C SER A 124 -24.31 -0.81 7.35
N LEU A 125 -25.23 -1.04 6.41
CA LEU A 125 -26.18 -0.01 5.97
C LEU A 125 -27.21 0.30 7.05
N ILE A 126 -27.76 -0.74 7.69
CA ILE A 126 -28.72 -0.58 8.80
C ILE A 126 -28.08 0.17 9.96
N ASP A 127 -26.82 -0.15 10.31
CA ASP A 127 -26.08 0.54 11.37
C ASP A 127 -25.89 2.02 11.05
N ALA A 128 -25.53 2.35 9.82
CA ALA A 128 -25.40 3.74 9.38
C ALA A 128 -26.75 4.48 9.44
N VAL A 129 -27.83 3.87 8.95
CA VAL A 129 -29.19 4.45 8.98
C VAL A 129 -29.66 4.70 10.42
N ASN A 130 -29.44 3.74 11.31
CA ASN A 130 -29.77 3.85 12.72
C ASN A 130 -28.96 4.95 13.40
N ALA A 131 -27.66 5.04 13.11
CA ALA A 131 -26.79 6.07 13.66
C ALA A 131 -27.17 7.47 13.20
N ILE A 132 -27.55 7.64 11.93
CA ILE A 132 -28.08 8.92 11.40
C ILE A 132 -29.37 9.31 12.14
N SER A 133 -30.33 8.37 12.25
CA SER A 133 -31.61 8.61 12.91
C SER A 133 -31.44 8.99 14.38
N LYS A 134 -30.48 8.36 15.07
CA LYS A 134 -30.19 8.58 16.50
C LYS A 134 -29.14 9.66 16.75
N ARG A 135 -28.57 10.27 15.71
CA ARG A 135 -27.41 11.18 15.79
C ARG A 135 -26.26 10.61 16.64
N SER A 136 -25.99 9.33 16.49
CA SER A 136 -24.94 8.63 17.24
C SER A 136 -23.74 8.31 16.34
N VAL A 137 -22.61 7.99 16.97
CA VAL A 137 -21.43 7.49 16.27
C VAL A 137 -21.64 6.07 15.77
N PHE A 138 -20.96 5.71 14.68
CA PHE A 138 -20.86 4.34 14.17
C PHE A 138 -19.47 4.11 13.58
N ASN A 139 -19.08 2.84 13.48
CA ASN A 139 -17.75 2.46 13.01
C ASN A 139 -17.80 2.00 11.56
N ILE A 140 -16.78 2.41 10.79
CA ILE A 140 -16.57 1.92 9.43
C ILE A 140 -15.17 1.34 9.33
N CYS A 141 -15.05 0.14 8.76
CA CYS A 141 -13.77 -0.46 8.44
C CYS A 141 -13.41 -0.15 6.98
N TYR A 142 -12.29 0.55 6.77
CA TYR A 142 -11.77 0.82 5.44
C TYR A 142 -10.53 -0.03 5.16
N ASN A 143 -10.60 -0.85 4.11
CA ASN A 143 -9.46 -1.61 3.62
C ASN A 143 -9.03 -1.10 2.23
N PRO A 144 -8.01 -0.21 2.15
CA PRO A 144 -7.53 0.37 0.89
C PRO A 144 -6.89 -0.67 -0.05
N ARG A 145 -6.61 -1.90 0.44
CA ARG A 145 -6.07 -2.99 -0.39
C ARG A 145 -7.16 -3.83 -1.05
N ALA A 146 -8.34 -3.90 -0.43
CA ALA A 146 -9.48 -4.64 -0.98
C ALA A 146 -10.32 -3.79 -1.94
N SER A 147 -10.35 -2.47 -1.75
CA SER A 147 -11.05 -1.51 -2.60
C SER A 147 -10.13 -0.35 -2.98
N SER A 148 -10.04 -0.05 -4.28
CA SER A 148 -9.32 1.11 -4.80
C SER A 148 -10.12 2.41 -4.72
N SER A 149 -11.38 2.37 -4.27
CA SER A 149 -12.23 3.56 -4.18
C SER A 149 -12.33 4.05 -2.74
N GLU A 150 -11.85 5.27 -2.52
CA GLU A 150 -12.11 6.05 -1.30
C GLU A 150 -13.62 6.37 -1.25
N PHE A 151 -14.30 5.94 -0.17
CA PHE A 151 -15.74 6.21 0.02
C PHE A 151 -16.02 7.18 1.18
N ILE A 152 -14.99 7.54 1.97
CA ILE A 152 -15.06 8.61 2.96
C ILE A 152 -14.28 9.79 2.39
N ILE A 153 -14.99 10.82 1.93
CA ILE A 153 -14.39 11.98 1.27
C ILE A 153 -14.56 13.21 2.18
N PRO A 154 -13.49 13.95 2.50
CA PRO A 154 -13.60 15.21 3.23
C PRO A 154 -14.55 16.19 2.53
N LEU A 155 -15.46 16.83 3.28
CA LEU A 155 -16.51 17.70 2.73
C LEU A 155 -15.96 18.78 1.80
N HIS A 156 -14.87 19.45 2.17
CA HIS A 156 -14.27 20.50 1.33
C HIS A 156 -13.75 19.97 -0.02
N LYS A 157 -13.24 18.73 -0.07
CA LYS A 157 -12.80 18.11 -1.34
C LYS A 157 -14.00 17.80 -2.23
N PHE A 158 -15.10 17.35 -1.61
CA PHE A 158 -16.35 17.06 -2.31
C PHE A 158 -17.01 18.33 -2.86
N LEU A 159 -17.13 19.39 -2.06
CA LEU A 159 -17.70 20.66 -2.53
C LEU A 159 -16.88 21.25 -3.68
N LYS A 160 -15.54 21.25 -3.56
CA LYS A 160 -14.66 21.71 -4.63
C LYS A 160 -14.81 20.90 -5.93
N SER A 161 -15.19 19.62 -5.86
CA SER A 161 -15.43 18.83 -7.08
C SER A 161 -16.74 19.17 -7.75
N LEU A 162 -17.72 19.73 -7.04
CA LEU A 162 -18.98 20.21 -7.62
C LEU A 162 -18.82 21.53 -8.38
N ASP A 163 -17.82 22.35 -8.02
CA ASP A 163 -17.48 23.58 -8.74
C ASP A 163 -16.85 23.28 -10.13
N LEU A 164 -16.43 22.04 -10.38
CA LEU A 164 -15.87 21.61 -11.65
C LEU A 164 -16.98 21.22 -12.63
N SER A 165 -17.00 21.87 -13.79
CA SER A 165 -17.90 21.50 -14.89
C SER A 165 -17.35 20.30 -15.68
N PHE A 166 -17.75 19.09 -15.31
CA PHE A 166 -17.43 17.87 -16.06
C PHE A 166 -18.31 17.75 -17.30
N TYR A 167 -17.71 17.38 -18.44
CA TYR A 167 -18.43 17.14 -19.70
C TYR A 167 -17.83 15.96 -20.47
N VAL A 168 -18.63 15.35 -21.35
CA VAL A 168 -18.18 14.25 -22.22
C VAL A 168 -17.11 14.77 -23.19
N GLY A 169 -15.99 14.04 -23.29
CA GLY A 169 -14.80 14.45 -24.04
C GLY A 169 -13.75 15.18 -23.20
N MET A 170 -14.05 15.57 -21.95
CA MET A 170 -13.08 16.19 -21.05
C MET A 170 -11.94 15.21 -20.74
N ARG A 171 -10.70 15.66 -20.93
CA ARG A 171 -9.49 14.90 -20.58
C ARG A 171 -9.14 15.15 -19.12
N PHE A 172 -8.73 14.10 -18.41
CA PHE A 172 -8.28 14.22 -17.03
C PHE A 172 -6.98 13.44 -16.82
N ARG A 173 -6.28 13.79 -15.73
CA ARG A 173 -5.10 13.07 -15.25
C ARG A 173 -5.44 12.47 -13.90
N THR A 174 -5.11 11.20 -13.71
CA THR A 174 -5.25 10.52 -12.43
C THR A 174 -3.94 9.84 -12.05
N ARG A 175 -3.80 9.49 -10.77
CA ARG A 175 -2.64 8.77 -10.23
C ARG A 175 -3.09 7.40 -9.77
N PHE A 176 -2.29 6.37 -10.09
CA PHE A 176 -2.43 5.06 -9.49
C PHE A 176 -1.10 4.69 -8.83
N GLU A 177 -1.18 4.16 -7.61
CA GLU A 177 -0.03 3.61 -6.91
C GLU A 177 0.40 2.31 -7.57
N THR A 178 1.67 2.20 -7.96
CA THR A 178 2.22 0.96 -8.52
C THR A 178 2.79 0.05 -7.44
N GLU A 179 3.12 -1.19 -7.81
CA GLU A 179 3.63 -2.23 -6.90
C GLU A 179 4.90 -1.82 -6.14
N ASP A 180 5.69 -0.89 -6.67
CA ASP A 180 6.92 -0.35 -6.05
C ASP A 180 6.70 0.94 -5.25
N ALA A 181 5.44 1.34 -4.99
CA ALA A 181 5.06 2.62 -4.37
C ALA A 181 5.44 3.86 -5.21
N ALA A 182 5.78 3.67 -6.49
CA ALA A 182 5.93 4.75 -7.44
C ALA A 182 4.55 5.19 -7.95
N GLU A 183 4.25 6.49 -7.94
CA GLU A 183 3.03 7.01 -8.54
C GLU A 183 3.15 7.06 -10.07
N ARG A 184 2.31 6.31 -10.79
CA ARG A 184 2.18 6.48 -12.25
C ARG A 184 0.99 7.38 -12.56
N ARG A 185 1.20 8.31 -13.49
CA ARG A 185 0.17 9.21 -13.99
C ARG A 185 -0.49 8.60 -15.21
N TYR A 186 -1.80 8.52 -15.17
CA TYR A 186 -2.62 8.05 -16.28
C TYR A 186 -3.43 9.20 -16.85
N MET A 187 -3.64 9.18 -18.16
CA MET A 187 -4.56 10.09 -18.83
C MET A 187 -5.83 9.34 -19.22
N GLY A 188 -6.96 9.98 -19.02
CA GLY A 188 -8.26 9.45 -19.41
C GLY A 188 -9.15 10.50 -20.03
N ILE A 189 -10.25 10.05 -20.60
CA ILE A 189 -11.29 10.88 -21.20
C ILE A 189 -12.63 10.46 -20.59
N ILE A 190 -13.47 11.44 -20.24
CA ILE A 190 -14.84 11.19 -19.82
C ILE A 190 -15.67 10.80 -21.05
N THR A 191 -16.23 9.59 -21.04
CA THR A 191 -17.04 9.08 -22.17
C THR A 191 -18.53 9.24 -21.90
N ARG A 192 -18.95 9.23 -20.63
CA ARG A 192 -20.35 9.40 -20.24
C ARG A 192 -20.45 9.95 -18.81
N ILE A 193 -21.53 10.67 -18.53
CA ILE A 193 -21.91 11.11 -17.18
C ILE A 193 -23.29 10.53 -16.89
N SER A 194 -23.37 9.68 -15.86
CA SER A 194 -24.60 8.96 -15.49
C SER A 194 -24.46 8.36 -14.10
N ASP A 195 -25.53 8.33 -13.32
CA ASP A 195 -25.54 7.64 -12.02
C ASP A 195 -25.19 6.15 -12.19
N LEU A 196 -24.41 5.59 -11.26
CA LEU A 196 -24.04 4.17 -11.29
C LEU A 196 -25.27 3.27 -11.10
N ASP A 197 -26.20 3.69 -10.25
CA ASP A 197 -27.43 2.99 -9.91
C ASP A 197 -28.55 4.00 -9.67
N PRO A 198 -29.21 4.47 -10.75
CA PRO A 198 -30.24 5.50 -10.65
C PRO A 198 -31.51 5.00 -9.94
N VAL A 199 -31.71 3.68 -9.84
CA VAL A 199 -32.89 3.10 -9.19
C VAL A 199 -32.77 3.16 -7.68
N ARG A 200 -31.62 2.75 -7.13
CA ARG A 200 -31.39 2.77 -5.67
C ARG A 200 -30.86 4.10 -5.16
N TRP A 201 -30.08 4.83 -5.97
CA TRP A 201 -29.36 6.03 -5.56
C TRP A 201 -29.46 7.16 -6.61
N PRO A 202 -30.67 7.67 -6.87
CA PRO A 202 -30.87 8.75 -7.84
C PRO A 202 -30.07 10.00 -7.45
N GLY A 203 -29.35 10.58 -8.42
CA GLY A 203 -28.51 11.76 -8.25
C GLY A 203 -27.15 11.51 -7.57
N SER A 204 -26.82 10.26 -7.25
CA SER A 204 -25.57 9.93 -6.56
C SER A 204 -24.33 10.27 -7.38
N LYS A 205 -23.39 10.99 -6.76
CA LYS A 205 -22.09 11.31 -7.39
C LYS A 205 -21.10 10.14 -7.32
N TRP A 206 -21.44 9.04 -6.67
CA TRP A 206 -20.60 7.86 -6.58
C TRP A 206 -20.40 7.23 -7.97
N ARG A 207 -19.15 7.29 -8.48
CA ARG A 207 -18.76 6.75 -9.79
C ARG A 207 -19.66 7.21 -10.94
N CYS A 208 -20.15 8.46 -10.89
CA CYS A 208 -21.04 9.02 -11.91
C CYS A 208 -20.32 9.41 -13.23
N LEU A 209 -18.99 9.37 -13.26
CA LEU A 209 -18.17 9.60 -14.46
C LEU A 209 -17.72 8.27 -15.03
N VAL A 210 -18.15 7.95 -16.24
CA VAL A 210 -17.64 6.83 -17.03
C VAL A 210 -16.44 7.32 -17.83
N VAL A 211 -15.34 6.59 -17.74
CA VAL A 211 -14.05 7.03 -18.28
C VAL A 211 -13.38 5.95 -19.10
N CYS A 212 -12.65 6.36 -20.14
CA CYS A 212 -11.73 5.52 -20.88
C CYS A 212 -10.30 5.94 -20.52
N MET A 213 -9.43 4.98 -20.19
CA MET A 213 -8.02 5.23 -19.85
C MET A 213 -7.14 4.92 -21.05
N CYS A 214 -6.25 5.84 -21.40
CA CYS A 214 -5.20 5.60 -22.39
C CYS A 214 -3.89 5.30 -21.66
N TYR A 215 -3.29 4.14 -21.92
CA TYR A 215 -1.90 3.89 -21.55
C TYR A 215 -1.03 4.75 -22.47
N ILE A 216 -0.36 5.74 -21.91
CA ILE A 216 0.68 6.48 -22.62
C ILE A 216 1.98 5.73 -22.32
N HIS A 217 2.59 5.14 -23.37
CA HIS A 217 3.91 4.53 -23.31
C HIS A 217 5.00 5.60 -23.08
#